data_AF-A0AAN4C9F5-F1
#
_entry.id   AF-A0AAN4C9F5-F1
#
_cell.length_a   1.000
_cell.length_b   1.000
_cell.length_c   1.000
_cell.angle_alpha   90.00
_cell.angle_beta   90.00
_cell.angle_gamma   90.00
#
_symmetry.space_group_name_H-M   'P 1'
#
loop_
_entity.id
_entity.type
_entity.pdbx_description
1 polymer ?
#
loop_
_entity_poly.entity_id
_entity_poly.type
_entity_poly.pdbx_seq_one_letter_code
_entity_poly.pdbx_strand_id
1 'polypeptide(L)'
;MDKITIIRFQLLVHQLLKVHYGITLSDTGLSDDAEVSRMIELGISPVSAVNRLVDKYHLEKLNASCYLPASPYVSDTDALHAQAQLSGAINPDVMPG
;
A
#
# COMPACT_ATOMS: atom_id res chain seq x y z
N MET A 1 -7.18 -18.40 -6.00
CA MET A 1 -7.13 -17.01 -5.52
C MET A 1 -7.89 -16.13 -6.49
N ASP A 2 -8.86 -15.36 -6.04
CA ASP A 2 -9.58 -14.42 -6.91
C ASP A 2 -8.66 -13.31 -7.40
N LYS A 3 -8.68 -13.06 -8.71
CA LYS A 3 -7.88 -12.00 -9.34
C LYS A 3 -8.18 -10.61 -8.74
N ILE A 4 -9.41 -10.40 -8.29
CA ILE A 4 -9.84 -9.19 -7.58
C ILE A 4 -9.05 -9.00 -6.28
N THR A 5 -8.82 -10.06 -5.50
CA THR A 5 -8.09 -9.99 -4.23
C THR A 5 -6.62 -9.63 -4.47
N ILE A 6 -6.01 -10.22 -5.50
CA ILE A 6 -4.63 -9.91 -5.93
C ILE A 6 -4.52 -8.43 -6.32
N ILE A 7 -5.44 -7.94 -7.17
CA ILE A 7 -5.45 -6.55 -7.63
C ILE A 7 -5.65 -5.58 -6.44
N ARG A 8 -6.54 -5.90 -5.50
CA ARG A 8 -6.76 -5.06 -4.31
C ARG A 8 -5.51 -4.97 -3.43
N PHE A 9 -4.81 -6.08 -3.26
CA PHE A 9 -3.54 -6.11 -2.53
C PHE A 9 -2.49 -5.24 -3.22
N GLN A 10 -2.30 -5.44 -4.52
CA GLN A 10 -1.37 -4.66 -5.35
C GLN A 10 -1.68 -3.16 -5.29
N LEU A 11 -2.95 -2.80 -5.39
CA LEU A 11 -3.39 -1.41 -5.38
C LEU A 11 -3.13 -0.75 -4.01
N LEU A 12 -3.35 -1.48 -2.91
CA LEU A 12 -3.06 -1.00 -1.56
C LEU A 12 -1.57 -0.75 -1.35
N VAL A 13 -0.73 -1.73 -1.69
CA VAL A 13 0.72 -1.57 -1.62
C VAL A 13 1.17 -0.42 -2.52
N HIS A 14 0.67 -0.33 -3.75
CA HIS A 14 1.01 0.75 -4.67
C HIS A 14 0.69 2.13 -4.08
N GLN A 15 -0.49 2.27 -3.48
CA GLN A 15 -0.93 3.53 -2.90
C GLN A 15 -0.08 3.91 -1.68
N LEU A 16 0.25 2.94 -0.82
CA LEU A 16 1.18 3.13 0.29
C LEU A 16 2.57 3.57 -0.22
N LEU A 17 3.11 2.88 -1.22
CA LEU A 17 4.41 3.21 -1.81
C LEU A 17 4.44 4.61 -2.42
N LYS A 18 3.41 4.94 -3.19
CA LYS A 18 3.27 6.24 -3.86
C LYS A 18 3.10 7.37 -2.86
N VAL A 19 2.28 7.19 -1.82
CA VAL A 19 1.98 8.22 -0.81
C VAL A 19 3.15 8.43 0.16
N HIS A 20 3.86 7.37 0.53
CA HIS A 20 4.91 7.45 1.57
C HIS A 20 6.32 7.59 1.03
N TYR A 21 6.62 6.97 -0.10
CA TYR A 21 7.97 6.89 -0.65
C TYR A 21 8.08 7.46 -2.07
N GLY A 22 6.96 7.78 -2.72
CA GLY A 22 6.95 8.26 -4.10
C GLY A 22 7.34 7.20 -5.14
N ILE A 23 7.29 5.91 -4.76
CA ILE A 23 7.78 4.79 -5.60
C ILE A 23 6.59 4.06 -6.23
N THR A 24 6.83 3.43 -7.37
CA THR A 24 5.82 2.66 -8.10
C THR A 24 5.91 1.16 -7.77
N LEU A 25 4.79 0.45 -7.94
CA LEU A 25 4.71 -0.98 -7.65
C LEU A 25 5.68 -1.79 -8.53
N SER A 26 5.90 -1.32 -9.76
CA SER A 26 6.78 -1.93 -10.77
C SER A 26 8.23 -2.09 -10.31
N ASP A 27 8.69 -1.25 -9.38
CA ASP A 27 10.06 -1.30 -8.84
C ASP A 27 10.24 -2.38 -7.75
N THR A 28 9.13 -2.91 -7.22
CA THR A 28 9.13 -3.67 -5.96
C THR A 28 8.92 -5.18 -6.09
N GLY A 29 8.73 -5.71 -7.30
CA GLY A 29 8.42 -7.14 -7.54
C GLY A 29 7.00 -7.57 -7.11
N LEU A 30 6.24 -6.67 -6.49
CA LEU A 30 4.83 -6.85 -6.13
C LEU A 30 3.87 -6.65 -7.30
N SER A 31 4.38 -6.29 -8.48
CA SER A 31 3.59 -6.23 -9.71
C SER A 31 3.24 -7.64 -10.23
N ASP A 32 3.95 -8.67 -9.79
CA ASP A 32 3.70 -10.07 -10.15
C ASP A 32 2.55 -10.66 -9.32
N ASP A 33 1.54 -11.20 -10.01
CA ASP A 33 0.38 -11.82 -9.36
C ASP A 33 0.76 -13.07 -8.54
N ALA A 34 1.81 -13.79 -8.97
CA ALA A 34 2.32 -14.97 -8.29
C ALA A 34 2.96 -14.61 -6.93
N GLU A 35 3.71 -13.51 -6.89
CA GLU A 35 4.36 -13.03 -5.66
C GLU A 35 3.30 -12.52 -4.66
N VAL A 36 2.28 -11.81 -5.16
CA VAL A 36 1.15 -11.35 -4.34
C VAL A 36 0.31 -12.51 -3.83
N SER A 37 0.03 -13.51 -4.67
CA SER A 37 -0.69 -14.71 -4.26
C SER A 37 0.05 -15.43 -3.14
N ARG A 38 1.37 -15.59 -3.27
CA ARG A 38 2.21 -16.18 -2.23
C ARG A 38 2.15 -15.39 -0.92
N MET A 39 2.16 -14.05 -0.98
CA MET A 39 2.04 -13.22 0.22
C MET A 39 0.70 -13.42 0.92
N ILE A 40 -0.40 -13.45 0.18
CA ILE A 40 -1.72 -13.69 0.75
C ILE A 40 -1.79 -15.12 1.34
N GLU A 41 -1.23 -16.13 0.68
CA GLU A 41 -1.16 -17.50 1.18
C GLU A 41 -0.30 -17.63 2.45
N LEU A 42 0.74 -16.81 2.59
CA LEU A 42 1.56 -16.70 3.79
C LEU A 42 0.89 -15.87 4.91
N GLY A 43 -0.30 -15.29 4.66
CA GLY A 43 -0.97 -14.40 5.61
C GLY A 43 -0.30 -13.03 5.78
N ILE A 44 0.52 -12.62 4.81
CA ILE A 44 1.22 -11.34 4.83
C ILE A 44 0.24 -10.23 4.45
N SER A 45 0.09 -9.24 5.32
CA SER A 45 -0.71 -8.04 5.04
C SER A 45 0.01 -7.12 4.04
N PRO A 46 -0.70 -6.30 3.27
CA PRO A 46 -0.08 -5.34 2.35
C PRO A 46 0.87 -4.37 3.09
N VAL A 47 0.57 -4.04 4.36
CA VAL A 47 1.47 -3.29 5.25
C VAL A 47 2.78 -4.02 5.48
N SER A 48 2.70 -5.30 5.83
CA SER A 48 3.88 -6.13 6.07
C SER A 48 4.71 -6.29 4.80
N ALA A 49 4.06 -6.41 3.63
CA ALA A 49 4.74 -6.43 2.34
C ALA A 49 5.51 -5.11 2.10
N VAL A 50 4.88 -3.95 2.32
CA VAL A 50 5.56 -2.65 2.23
C VAL A 50 6.70 -2.56 3.24
N ASN A 51 6.50 -2.95 4.49
CA ASN A 51 7.55 -2.93 5.52
C ASN A 51 8.75 -3.82 5.17
N ARG A 52 8.54 -4.97 4.50
CA ARG A 52 9.63 -5.80 3.97
C ARG A 52 10.40 -5.11 2.84
N LEU A 53 9.72 -4.33 2.00
CA LEU A 53 10.39 -3.52 0.97
C LEU A 53 11.19 -2.38 1.60
N VAL A 54 10.62 -1.72 2.62
CA VAL A 54 11.31 -0.69 3.40
C VAL A 54 12.58 -1.25 4.01
N ASP A 55 12.51 -2.45 4.58
CA ASP A 55 13.67 -3.13 5.15
C ASP A 55 14.70 -3.49 4.07
N LYS A 56 14.25 -4.08 2.94
CA LYS A 56 15.12 -4.53 1.85
C LYS A 56 15.80 -3.39 1.07
N TYR A 57 15.07 -2.31 0.81
CA TYR A 57 15.51 -1.18 -0.01
C TYR A 57 15.85 0.06 0.81
N HIS A 58 15.76 -0.02 2.15
CA HIS A 58 15.98 1.10 3.08
C HIS A 58 15.19 2.35 2.66
N LEU A 59 13.91 2.16 2.35
CA LEU A 59 13.06 3.24 1.84
C LEU A 59 12.85 4.32 2.90
N GLU A 60 13.24 5.54 2.59
CA GLU A 60 13.01 6.70 3.46
C GLU A 60 11.64 7.32 3.19
N LYS A 61 10.85 7.52 4.25
CA LYS A 61 9.49 8.07 4.15
C LYS A 61 9.57 9.55 3.77
N LEU A 62 9.28 9.87 2.51
CA LEU A 62 9.30 11.24 1.98
C LEU A 62 8.21 12.12 2.60
N ASN A 63 7.08 11.53 2.98
CA ASN A 63 5.97 12.24 3.62
C ASN A 63 6.01 12.10 5.15
N ALA A 64 7.08 12.57 5.77
CA ALA A 64 7.08 12.88 7.20
C ALA A 64 6.32 14.19 7.41
N SER A 65 4.99 14.17 7.20
CA SER A 65 4.16 15.25 7.72
C SER A 65 4.39 15.32 9.23
N CYS A 66 4.50 16.53 9.78
CA CYS A 66 4.71 16.81 11.22
C CYS A 66 3.71 16.09 12.16
N TYR A 67 2.60 15.57 11.61
CA TYR A 67 1.54 14.87 12.33
C TYR A 67 1.61 13.33 12.23
N LEU A 68 2.46 12.76 11.38
CA LEU A 68 2.65 11.31 11.29
C LEU A 68 3.86 10.90 12.14
N PRO A 69 3.83 9.72 12.79
CA PRO A 69 4.98 9.23 13.52
C PRO A 69 6.18 9.12 12.56
N ALA A 70 7.34 9.63 13.00
CA ALA A 70 8.60 9.68 12.26
C ALA A 70 9.23 8.30 11.94
N SER A 71 8.46 7.22 12.10
CA SER A 71 8.91 5.87 11.80
C SER A 71 8.85 5.62 10.28
N PRO A 72 9.92 5.06 9.69
CA PRO A 72 9.95 4.70 8.27
C PRO A 72 9.01 3.55 7.92
N TYR A 73 8.37 2.91 8.91
CA TYR A 73 7.43 1.82 8.72
C TYR A 73 6.00 2.32 8.49
N VAL A 74 5.28 1.62 7.62
CA VAL A 74 3.83 1.74 7.48
C VAL A 74 3.19 0.96 8.63
N SER A 75 2.26 1.58 9.35
CA SER A 75 1.51 0.93 10.43
C SER A 75 0.15 0.46 9.92
N ASP A 76 -0.50 -0.47 10.61
CA ASP A 76 -1.85 -0.93 10.24
C ASP A 76 -2.87 0.23 10.17
N THR A 77 -2.68 1.26 10.99
CA THR A 77 -3.47 2.50 10.96
C THR A 77 -3.37 3.23 9.61
N ASP A 78 -2.20 3.17 8.98
CA ASP A 78 -1.90 3.83 7.72
C ASP A 78 -2.54 3.08 6.55
N ALA A 79 -2.51 1.75 6.56
CA ALA A 79 -3.27 0.94 5.61
C ALA A 79 -4.79 1.04 5.78
N LEU A 80 -5.29 1.15 7.02
CA LEU A 80 -6.70 1.46 7.27
C LEU A 80 -7.09 2.79 6.61
N HIS A 81 -6.23 3.81 6.70
CA HIS A 81 -6.46 5.10 6.07
C HIS A 81 -6.36 5.04 4.53
N ALA A 82 -5.42 4.28 3.99
CA ALA A 82 -5.31 4.03 2.54
C ALA A 82 -6.51 3.24 2.01
N GLN A 83 -6.99 2.24 2.75
CA GLN A 83 -8.23 1.52 2.43
C GLN A 83 -9.45 2.43 2.49
N ALA A 84 -9.52 3.30 3.51
CA ALA A 84 -10.60 4.27 3.63
C ALA A 84 -10.63 5.27 2.46
N GLN A 85 -9.47 5.73 1.99
CA GLN A 85 -9.37 6.57 0.79
C GLN A 85 -9.79 5.83 -0.48
N LEU A 86 -9.41 4.56 -0.62
CA LEU A 86 -9.79 3.72 -1.75
C LEU A 86 -11.31 3.44 -1.75
N SER A 87 -11.90 3.26 -0.58
CA SER A 87 -13.35 3.05 -0.41
C SER A 87 -14.14 4.37 -0.51
N GLY A 88 -13.57 5.49 -0.07
CA GLY A 88 -14.19 6.82 -0.12
C GLY A 88 -14.14 7.47 -1.51
N ALA A 89 -13.32 6.96 -2.42
CA ALA A 89 -13.35 7.31 -3.85
C ALA A 89 -14.53 6.67 -4.61
N ILE A 90 -15.25 5.72 -4.00
CA ILE A 90 -16.53 5.17 -4.50
C ILE A 90 -17.68 5.89 -3.78
N ASN A 91 -17.72 7.22 -3.88
CA ASN A 91 -18.93 8.00 -3.58
C ASN A 91 -19.44 8.57 -4.92
N PRO A 92 -20.59 8.10 -5.47
CA PRO A 92 -21.16 8.69 -6.68
C PRO A 92 -21.79 10.08 -6.48
N ASP A 93 -21.58 10.74 -5.33
CA ASP A 93 -22.30 11.95 -4.91
C ASP A 93 -21.39 13.16 -4.66
N VAL A 94 -20.23 13.25 -5.32
CA VAL A 94 -19.47 14.51 -5.42
C VAL A 94 -19.20 14.80 -6.89
N MET A 95 -20.20 15.38 -7.54
CA MET A 95 -19.98 16.36 -8.61
C MET A 95 -20.08 17.75 -7.97
N PRO A 96 -19.05 18.61 -8.08
CA PRO A 96 -19.25 20.04 -8.04
C PRO A 96 -19.52 20.53 -9.47
N GLY A 97 -20.70 21.12 -9.69
CA GLY A 97 -21.04 21.89 -10.89
C GLY A 97 -22.14 21.28 -11.74
#